data_AF-A0A7C5TYD9-F1
#
_entry.id   AF-A0A7C5TYD9-F1
#
_cell.length_a   1.000
_cell.length_b   1.000
_cell.length_c   1.000
_cell.angle_alpha   90.00
_cell.angle_beta   90.00
_cell.angle_gamma   90.00
#
_symmetry.space_group_name_H-M   'P 1'
#
loop_
_entity.id
_entity.type
_entity.pdbx_description
1 polymer ?
#
loop_
_entity_poly.entity_id
_entity_poly.type
_entity_poly.pdbx_seq_one_letter_code
_entity_poly.pdbx_strand_id
1 'polypeptide(L)'
;PAPSRDVRKKLFEHYVSKLAKTYRIGNIDYDLLAELTENYSSADIVAIVKEVQSNIVEEIAEKKVSPQDRVITTDDFIEVIKNHSPSIDPSLLEAYKEWSKQYGTLD
;
A
#
# COMPACT_ATOMS: atom_id res chain seq x y z
N PRO A 1 -13.46 -4.68 17.40
CA PRO A 1 -12.86 -3.31 17.35
C PRO A 1 -11.89 -3.28 16.17
N ALA A 2 -11.80 -2.14 15.45
CA ALA A 2 -10.77 -1.98 14.43
C ALA A 2 -9.38 -1.99 15.09
N PRO A 3 -8.34 -2.57 14.45
CA PRO A 3 -6.97 -2.51 14.96
C PRO A 3 -6.50 -1.07 15.12
N SER A 4 -5.65 -0.80 16.11
CA SER A 4 -5.01 0.51 16.28
C SER A 4 -4.06 0.83 15.12
N ARG A 5 -3.68 2.10 14.97
CA ARG A 5 -2.68 2.55 13.99
C ARG A 5 -1.41 1.70 14.03
N ASP A 6 -0.85 1.46 15.22
CA ASP A 6 0.37 0.66 15.40
C ASP A 6 0.19 -0.80 14.97
N VAL A 7 -1.00 -1.37 15.18
CA VAL A 7 -1.30 -2.73 14.72
C VAL A 7 -1.40 -2.76 13.20
N ARG A 8 -2.05 -1.78 12.57
CA ARG A 8 -2.12 -1.68 11.10
C ARG A 8 -0.73 -1.51 10.48
N LYS A 9 0.12 -0.65 11.07
CA LYS A 9 1.52 -0.49 10.66
C LYS A 9 2.27 -1.82 10.66
N LYS A 10 2.22 -2.55 11.77
CA LYS A 10 2.86 -3.87 11.90
C LYS A 10 2.31 -4.91 10.94
N LEU A 11 1.02 -4.83 10.61
CA LEU A 11 0.42 -5.70 9.59
C LEU A 11 1.04 -5.41 8.22
N PHE A 12 1.13 -4.15 7.80
CA PHE A 12 1.81 -3.79 6.55
C PHE A 12 3.27 -4.24 6.55
N GLU A 13 4.05 -3.95 7.60
CA GLU A 13 5.44 -4.41 7.72
C GLU A 13 5.56 -5.93 7.55
N HIS A 14 4.71 -6.68 8.25
CA HIS A 14 4.71 -8.15 8.19
C HIS A 14 4.40 -8.67 6.79
N TYR A 15 3.36 -8.17 6.13
CA TYR A 15 2.96 -8.67 4.82
C TYR A 15 3.88 -8.19 3.70
N VAL A 16 4.41 -6.96 3.78
CA VAL A 16 5.43 -6.47 2.84
C VAL A 16 6.72 -7.28 2.97
N SER A 17 7.11 -7.70 4.18
CA SER A 17 8.27 -8.59 4.36
C SER A 17 8.12 -9.93 3.63
N LYS A 18 6.89 -10.41 3.43
CA LYS A 18 6.60 -11.62 2.66
C LYS A 18 6.71 -11.36 1.16
N LEU A 19 6.24 -10.19 0.68
CA LEU A 19 6.42 -9.78 -0.71
C LEU A 19 7.90 -9.61 -1.06
N ALA A 20 8.71 -9.10 -0.13
CA ALA A 20 10.15 -8.93 -0.29
C ALA A 20 10.92 -10.23 -0.60
N LYS A 21 10.31 -11.40 -0.38
CA LYS A 21 10.89 -12.69 -0.76
C LYS A 21 10.86 -12.97 -2.26
N THR A 22 10.00 -12.25 -2.99
CA THR A 22 9.74 -12.47 -4.41
C THR A 22 10.01 -11.21 -5.23
N TYR A 23 9.67 -10.04 -4.71
CA TYR A 23 9.75 -8.76 -5.41
C TYR A 23 10.78 -7.84 -4.75
N ARG A 24 11.32 -6.91 -5.53
CA ARG A 24 12.13 -5.83 -5.00
C ARG A 24 11.23 -4.80 -4.30
N ILE A 25 11.54 -4.46 -3.06
CA ILE A 25 10.80 -3.45 -2.29
C ILE A 25 11.62 -2.15 -2.28
N GLY A 26 10.98 -1.05 -2.65
CA GLY A 26 11.52 0.30 -2.58
C GLY A 26 11.20 0.96 -1.24
N ASN A 27 11.08 2.28 -1.24
CA ASN A 27 10.70 3.00 -0.03
C ASN A 27 9.20 2.81 0.26
N ILE A 28 8.89 2.23 1.43
CA ILE A 28 7.53 2.03 1.92
C ILE A 28 7.33 2.87 3.19
N ASP A 29 6.41 3.83 3.12
CA ASP A 29 6.01 4.61 4.28
C ASP A 29 4.88 3.90 5.05
N TYR A 30 5.27 3.02 5.96
CA TYR A 30 4.31 2.26 6.78
C TYR A 30 3.48 3.13 7.73
N ASP A 31 4.00 4.29 8.14
CA ASP A 31 3.26 5.24 8.98
C ASP A 31 2.12 5.87 8.18
N LEU A 32 2.41 6.33 6.95
CA LEU A 32 1.40 6.82 6.02
C LEU A 32 0.34 5.75 5.70
N LEU A 33 0.75 4.51 5.38
CA LEU A 33 -0.21 3.44 5.10
C LEU A 33 -1.13 3.15 6.29
N ALA A 34 -0.61 3.22 7.53
CA ALA A 34 -1.41 3.02 8.74
C ALA A 34 -2.38 4.19 9.01
N GLU A 35 -2.00 5.42 8.66
CA GLU A 35 -2.86 6.61 8.71
C GLU A 35 -3.97 6.54 7.67
N LEU A 36 -3.62 6.20 6.43
CA LEU A 36 -4.57 6.13 5.33
C LEU A 36 -5.60 5.00 5.47
N THR A 37 -5.35 4.06 6.38
CA THR A 37 -6.22 2.89 6.62
C THR A 37 -6.92 2.95 7.97
N GLU A 38 -7.23 4.15 8.46
CA GLU A 38 -8.09 4.29 9.63
C GLU A 38 -9.42 3.54 9.46
N ASN A 39 -9.86 2.84 10.51
CA ASN A 39 -11.04 1.97 10.53
C ASN A 39 -10.97 0.67 9.70
N TYR A 40 -9.87 0.40 8.97
CA TYR A 40 -9.70 -0.88 8.27
C TYR A 40 -9.48 -2.02 9.26
N SER A 41 -10.10 -3.17 9.01
CA SER A 41 -9.83 -4.40 9.74
C SER A 41 -8.51 -5.04 9.28
N SER A 42 -7.99 -5.99 10.06
CA SER A 42 -6.82 -6.77 9.64
C SER A 42 -7.04 -7.50 8.32
N ALA A 43 -8.28 -7.90 8.02
CA ALA A 43 -8.62 -8.57 6.76
C ALA A 43 -8.55 -7.60 5.57
N ASP A 44 -8.95 -6.34 5.76
CA ASP A 44 -8.86 -5.32 4.71
C ASP A 44 -7.40 -4.99 4.39
N ILE A 45 -6.52 -4.89 5.39
CA ILE A 45 -5.07 -4.72 5.17
C ILE A 45 -4.50 -5.89 4.36
N VAL A 46 -4.91 -7.12 4.65
CA VAL A 46 -4.49 -8.30 3.89
C VAL A 46 -5.01 -8.25 2.45
N ALA A 47 -6.25 -7.79 2.26
CA ALA A 47 -6.85 -7.63 0.93
C ALA A 47 -6.05 -6.62 0.10
N ILE A 48 -5.73 -5.45 0.67
CA ILE A 48 -4.90 -4.42 0.03
C ILE A 48 -3.57 -5.02 -0.44
N VAL A 49 -2.83 -5.72 0.44
CA VAL A 49 -1.51 -6.27 0.07
C VAL A 49 -1.62 -7.31 -1.04
N LYS A 50 -2.67 -8.13 -1.04
CA LYS A 50 -2.91 -9.13 -2.09
C LYS A 50 -3.26 -8.49 -3.41
N GLU A 51 -4.06 -7.42 -3.41
CA GLU A 51 -4.42 -6.70 -4.63
C GLU A 51 -3.21 -5.98 -5.21
N VAL A 52 -2.38 -5.34 -4.39
CA VAL A 52 -1.09 -4.80 -4.83
C VAL A 52 -0.27 -5.89 -5.53
N GLN A 53 -0.16 -7.07 -4.92
CA GLN A 53 0.56 -8.18 -5.53
C GLN A 53 -0.04 -8.59 -6.89
N SER A 54 -1.38 -8.69 -7.00
CA SER A 54 -2.06 -9.04 -8.25
C SER A 54 -1.80 -8.01 -9.35
N ASN A 55 -1.91 -6.71 -9.03
CA ASN A 55 -1.68 -5.62 -9.99
C ASN A 55 -0.24 -5.66 -10.52
N ILE A 56 0.74 -5.91 -9.64
CA ILE A 56 2.15 -6.06 -10.03
C ILE A 56 2.35 -7.29 -10.92
N VAL A 57 1.71 -8.42 -10.62
CA VAL A 57 1.79 -9.63 -11.46
C VAL A 57 1.22 -9.37 -12.85
N GLU A 58 0.08 -8.70 -12.94
CA GLU A 58 -0.53 -8.31 -14.21
C GLU A 58 0.38 -7.35 -14.99
N GLU A 59 0.90 -6.31 -14.34
CA GLU A 59 1.83 -5.35 -14.94
C GLU A 59 3.08 -6.04 -15.52
N ILE A 60 3.68 -6.96 -14.75
CA ILE A 60 4.86 -7.73 -15.16
C ILE A 60 4.54 -8.57 -16.40
N ALA A 61 3.39 -9.26 -16.41
CA ALA A 61 2.97 -10.12 -17.50
C ALA A 61 2.69 -9.32 -18.78
N GLU A 62 1.99 -8.19 -18.67
CA GLU A 62 1.67 -7.30 -19.79
C GLU A 62 2.92 -6.66 -20.40
N LYS A 63 3.81 -6.13 -19.55
CA LYS A 63 5.05 -5.48 -19.99
C LYS A 63 6.17 -6.45 -20.35
N LYS A 64 5.99 -7.75 -20.05
CA LYS A 64 6.98 -8.82 -20.26
C LYS A 64 8.33 -8.52 -19.61
N VAL A 65 8.29 -7.93 -18.41
CA VAL A 65 9.49 -7.62 -17.60
C VAL A 65 9.75 -8.71 -16.56
N SER A 66 10.93 -8.73 -15.94
CA SER A 66 11.18 -9.63 -14.81
C SER A 66 10.53 -9.09 -13.52
N PRO A 67 10.05 -9.95 -12.61
CA PRO A 67 9.64 -9.52 -11.27
C PRO A 67 10.71 -8.77 -10.47
N GLN A 68 11.98 -8.96 -10.81
CA GLN A 68 13.11 -8.28 -10.16
C GLN A 68 13.31 -6.85 -10.68
N ASP A 69 12.79 -6.52 -11.87
CA ASP A 69 12.93 -5.20 -12.48
C ASP A 69 11.85 -4.23 -12.01
N ARG A 70 10.74 -4.75 -11.45
CA ARG A 70 9.66 -3.95 -10.88
C ARG A 70 9.83 -3.79 -9.37
N VAL A 71 9.98 -2.55 -8.91
CA VAL A 71 10.15 -2.19 -7.50
C VAL A 71 8.82 -1.80 -6.89
N ILE A 72 8.33 -2.52 -5.88
CA ILE A 72 7.10 -2.17 -5.16
C ILE A 72 7.37 -0.97 -4.24
N THR A 73 6.54 0.07 -4.31
CA THR A 73 6.69 1.34 -3.57
C THR A 73 5.42 1.70 -2.80
N THR A 74 5.48 2.77 -2.01
CA THR A 74 4.32 3.29 -1.27
C THR A 74 3.14 3.59 -2.21
N ASP A 75 3.41 4.10 -3.42
CA ASP A 75 2.38 4.49 -4.37
C ASP A 75 1.52 3.31 -4.83
N ASP A 76 2.10 2.12 -4.98
CA ASP A 76 1.36 0.90 -5.34
C ASP A 76 0.26 0.58 -4.32
N PHE A 77 0.56 0.76 -3.03
CA PHE A 77 -0.42 0.58 -1.96
C PHE A 77 -1.45 1.69 -1.96
N ILE A 78 -1.04 2.93 -2.21
CA ILE A 78 -1.93 4.08 -2.23
C ILE A 78 -2.92 3.97 -3.39
N GLU A 79 -2.51 3.50 -4.57
CA GLU A 79 -3.41 3.26 -5.69
C GLU A 79 -4.51 2.26 -5.34
N VAL A 80 -4.14 1.15 -4.69
CA VAL A 80 -5.11 0.16 -4.20
C VAL A 80 -6.02 0.77 -3.14
N ILE A 81 -5.48 1.48 -2.15
CA ILE A 81 -6.26 2.12 -1.09
C ILE A 81 -7.24 3.16 -1.65
N LYS A 82 -6.87 3.91 -2.70
CA LYS A 82 -7.79 4.87 -3.37
C LYS A 82 -8.98 4.18 -4.04
N ASN A 83 -8.76 2.97 -4.59
CA ASN A 83 -9.80 2.20 -5.26
C ASN A 83 -10.62 1.36 -4.27
N HIS A 84 -10.03 1.03 -3.11
CA HIS A 84 -10.71 0.43 -1.97
C HIS A 84 -11.25 1.53 -1.05
N SER A 85 -12.48 2.00 -1.30
CA SER A 85 -13.19 2.82 -0.32
C SER A 85 -13.09 2.17 1.07
N PRO A 86 -12.68 2.90 2.12
CA PRO A 86 -12.81 2.39 3.47
C PRO A 86 -14.25 1.95 3.66
N SER A 87 -14.45 0.86 4.40
CA SER A 87 -15.80 0.51 4.86
C SER A 87 -16.43 1.67 5.65
N ILE A 88 -15.64 2.66 6.10
CA ILE A 88 -16.05 3.90 6.78
C ILE A 88 -15.12 5.11 6.42
N ASP A 89 -15.64 6.06 5.61
CA ASP A 89 -15.31 7.51 5.45
C ASP A 89 -14.46 8.04 4.25
N PRO A 90 -14.97 9.03 3.47
CA PRO A 90 -14.30 9.65 2.30
C PRO A 90 -13.27 10.77 2.56
N SER A 91 -12.93 11.17 3.78
CA SER A 91 -11.96 12.27 4.07
C SER A 91 -10.52 12.01 3.63
N LEU A 92 -10.22 10.77 3.21
CA LEU A 92 -8.88 10.26 2.92
C LEU A 92 -8.18 10.92 1.71
N LEU A 93 -8.96 11.32 0.71
CA LEU A 93 -8.41 11.83 -0.55
C LEU A 93 -7.75 13.21 -0.40
N GLU A 94 -8.20 14.02 0.56
CA GLU A 94 -7.62 15.34 0.83
C GLU A 94 -6.28 15.24 1.56
N ALA A 95 -6.17 14.36 2.56
CA ALA A 95 -4.93 14.14 3.31
C ALA A 95 -3.78 13.66 2.40
N TYR A 96 -4.07 12.77 1.44
CA TYR A 96 -3.06 12.34 0.47
C TYR A 96 -2.63 13.46 -0.48
N LYS A 97 -3.55 14.30 -0.96
CA LYS A 97 -3.20 15.45 -1.80
C LYS A 97 -2.29 16.42 -1.05
N GLU A 98 -2.56 16.65 0.23
CA GLU A 98 -1.75 17.50 1.09
C GLU A 98 -0.35 16.89 1.32
N TRP A 99 -0.28 15.59 1.62
CA TRP A 99 0.99 14.88 1.84
C TRP A 99 1.84 14.80 0.57
N SER A 100 1.26 14.43 -0.57
CA SER A 100 1.96 14.39 -1.87
C SER A 100 2.49 15.78 -2.26
N LYS A 101 1.74 16.84 -1.96
CA LYS A 101 2.20 18.22 -2.20
C LYS A 101 3.35 18.64 -1.27
N GLN A 102 3.40 18.12 -0.05
CA GLN A 102 4.44 18.46 0.93
C GLN A 102 5.69 17.59 0.87
N TYR A 103 5.56 16.32 0.46
CA TYR A 103 6.63 15.31 0.56
C TYR A 103 6.83 14.48 -0.73
N GLY A 104 5.99 14.65 -1.75
CA GLY A 104 6.12 13.99 -3.05
C GLY A 104 7.25 14.58 -3.86
N THR A 105 8.49 14.28 -3.47
CA THR A 105 9.67 14.60 -4.27
C THR A 105 10.11 13.34 -4.98
N LEU A 106 10.06 13.37 -6.31
CA LEU A 106 10.83 12.49 -7.17
C LEU A 106 12.31 12.81 -6.95
N ASP A 107 13.06 11.86 -6.41
CA ASP A 107 14.49 11.64 -6.70
C ASP A 107 14.87 10.18 -6.41
#